data_AF-A0A6L9L2Y2-F1
#
_entry.id   AF-A0A6L9L2Y2-F1
#
_cell.length_a   1.000
_cell.length_b   1.000
_cell.length_c   1.000
_cell.angle_alpha   90.00
_cell.angle_beta   90.00
_cell.angle_gamma   90.00
#
_symmetry.space_group_name_H-M   'P 1'
#
loop_
_entity.id
_entity.type
_entity.pdbx_description
1 polymer ?
#
loop_
_entity_poly.entity_id
_entity_poly.type
_entity_poly.pdbx_seq_one_letter_code
_entity_poly.pdbx_strand_id
1 'polypeptide(L)'
;MYLRQAKKLLAVSVLWLAVGVSCKRDEPYACPDGNCCWPGLDFEFVKRVEGGLAGISGDGFLFKEIISDEPPGWGPFRAAMMCPVQASEISSNYKPNLIYVIDGAKSRLADSTNMYSYRVWGTIYEMVNVDKLAPGPIYTFRLDRAQKVN
;
A
#
# COMPACT_ATOMS: atom_id res chain seq x y z
N MET A 1 -5.84 59.72 -3.99
CA MET A 1 -6.95 58.80 -3.64
C MET A 1 -6.73 57.37 -4.17
N TYR A 2 -5.48 56.86 -4.20
CA TYR A 2 -5.12 55.55 -4.79
C TYR A 2 -4.57 54.52 -3.77
N LEU A 3 -4.23 54.96 -2.55
CA LEU A 3 -3.60 54.14 -1.52
C LEU A 3 -4.56 53.19 -0.76
N ARG A 4 -5.88 53.40 -0.86
CA ARG A 4 -6.88 52.57 -0.16
C ARG A 4 -7.28 51.31 -0.93
N GLN A 5 -7.06 51.25 -2.25
CA GLN A 5 -7.44 50.10 -3.07
C GLN A 5 -6.37 49.00 -3.07
N ALA A 6 -5.08 49.35 -3.01
CA ALA A 6 -4.00 48.36 -2.96
C ALA A 6 -4.03 47.46 -1.69
N LYS A 7 -4.48 48.00 -0.56
CA LYS A 7 -4.59 47.25 0.71
C LYS A 7 -5.66 46.15 0.68
N LYS A 8 -6.71 46.30 -0.14
CA LYS A 8 -7.79 45.32 -0.24
C LYS A 8 -7.40 44.10 -1.07
N LEU A 9 -6.54 44.27 -2.07
CA LEU A 9 -6.09 43.16 -2.93
C LEU A 9 -5.08 42.24 -2.23
N LEU A 10 -4.21 42.78 -1.39
CA LEU A 10 -3.25 41.99 -0.60
C LEU A 10 -3.93 41.11 0.47
N ALA A 11 -5.05 41.56 1.03
CA ALA A 11 -5.78 40.77 2.02
C ALA A 11 -6.44 39.52 1.41
N VAL A 12 -6.87 39.59 0.14
CA VAL A 12 -7.54 38.47 -0.54
C VAL A 12 -6.52 37.40 -0.98
N SER A 13 -5.31 37.78 -1.39
CA SER A 13 -4.27 36.82 -1.79
C SER A 13 -3.70 36.03 -0.61
N VAL A 14 -3.55 36.65 0.57
CA VAL A 14 -3.11 35.95 1.80
C VAL A 14 -4.17 34.97 2.30
N LEU A 15 -5.47 35.29 2.14
CA LEU A 15 -6.56 34.41 2.55
C LEU A 15 -6.62 33.13 1.70
N TRP A 16 -6.30 33.21 0.40
CA TRP A 16 -6.25 32.03 -0.47
C TRP A 16 -5.06 31.11 -0.18
N LEU A 17 -3.93 31.66 0.28
CA LEU A 17 -2.80 30.86 0.74
C LEU A 17 -3.10 30.11 2.04
N ALA A 18 -3.93 30.65 2.93
CA ALA A 18 -4.31 30.00 4.19
C ALA A 18 -5.25 28.80 4.02
N VAL A 19 -6.07 28.77 2.96
CA VAL A 19 -7.01 27.65 2.70
C VAL A 19 -6.31 26.45 2.05
N GLY A 20 -5.10 26.62 1.50
CA GLY A 20 -4.35 25.56 0.82
C GLY A 20 -3.51 24.63 1.71
N VAL A 21 -3.34 24.93 3.00
CA VAL A 21 -2.28 24.27 3.83
C VAL A 21 -2.79 23.24 4.85
N SER A 22 -4.08 22.91 4.90
CA SER A 22 -4.53 21.88 5.86
C SER A 22 -5.75 21.09 5.40
N CYS A 23 -5.51 20.23 4.41
CA CYS A 23 -6.21 18.96 4.32
C CYS A 23 -5.17 17.84 4.44
N LYS A 24 -4.44 17.77 5.56
CA LYS A 24 -3.94 16.48 6.00
C LYS A 24 -5.18 15.72 6.43
N ARG A 25 -5.66 14.82 5.56
CA ARG A 25 -6.64 13.81 5.95
C ARG A 25 -6.00 13.11 7.15
N ASP A 26 -6.63 13.19 8.32
CA ASP A 26 -6.23 12.36 9.46
C ASP A 26 -6.31 10.92 8.98
N GLU A 27 -5.17 10.35 8.60
CA GLU A 27 -5.10 8.95 8.25
C GLU A 27 -5.43 8.21 9.54
N PRO A 28 -6.51 7.41 9.57
CA PRO A 28 -6.97 6.78 10.81
C PRO A 28 -5.93 5.82 11.43
N TYR A 29 -4.83 5.54 10.73
CA TYR A 29 -3.76 4.66 11.18
C TYR A 29 -2.39 5.23 10.81
N ALA A 30 -1.94 6.29 11.49
CA ALA A 30 -0.54 6.73 11.39
C ALA A 30 0.39 5.59 11.83
N CYS A 31 0.98 4.91 10.86
CA CYS A 31 1.84 3.74 11.06
C CYS A 31 3.16 3.96 10.31
N PRO A 32 4.02 4.84 10.85
CA PRO A 32 5.25 5.26 10.18
C PRO A 32 6.26 4.11 10.04
N ASP A 33 6.27 3.19 11.00
CA ASP A 33 7.32 2.17 11.13
C ASP A 33 6.81 0.74 10.89
N GLY A 34 5.58 0.56 10.37
CA GLY A 34 5.01 -0.77 10.10
C GLY A 34 4.51 -1.54 11.34
N ASN A 35 4.97 -1.19 12.55
CA ASN A 35 4.62 -1.85 13.82
C ASN A 35 3.12 -2.00 14.11
N CYS A 36 2.26 -1.15 13.52
CA CYS A 36 0.81 -1.28 13.67
C CYS A 36 0.26 -2.54 12.99
N CYS A 37 0.94 -3.08 11.98
CA CYS A 37 0.45 -4.22 11.21
C CYS A 37 0.52 -5.48 12.07
N TRP A 38 1.62 -5.68 12.80
CA TRP A 38 1.78 -6.83 13.70
C TRP A 38 2.46 -6.39 14.99
N PRO A 39 1.68 -6.11 16.06
CA PRO A 39 2.24 -5.72 17.35
C PRO A 39 3.19 -6.80 17.89
N GLY A 40 4.39 -6.36 18.29
CA GLY A 40 5.42 -7.26 18.85
C GLY A 40 6.35 -7.90 17.81
N LEU A 41 6.19 -7.56 16.53
CA LEU A 41 7.20 -7.82 15.50
C LEU A 41 7.97 -6.55 15.18
N ASP A 42 9.21 -6.74 14.73
CA ASP A 42 10.07 -5.69 14.24
C ASP A 42 9.92 -5.55 12.72
N PHE A 43 10.05 -4.32 12.22
CA PHE A 43 9.86 -4.01 10.81
C PHE A 43 10.97 -3.12 10.28
N GLU A 44 11.38 -3.37 9.04
CA GLU A 44 12.27 -2.51 8.28
C GLU A 44 11.55 -1.92 7.07
N PHE A 45 11.79 -0.64 6.80
CA PHE A 45 11.27 0.01 5.60
C PHE A 45 11.99 -0.55 4.36
N VAL A 46 11.22 -1.03 3.39
CA VAL A 46 11.76 -1.51 2.12
C VAL A 46 11.61 -0.42 1.06
N LYS A 47 10.37 -0.04 0.75
CA LYS A 47 10.10 1.01 -0.25
C LYS A 47 8.69 1.57 -0.18
N ARG A 48 8.55 2.76 -0.78
CA ARG A 48 7.26 3.34 -1.16
C ARG A 48 6.84 2.84 -2.53
N VAL A 49 5.58 2.45 -2.65
CA VAL A 49 4.95 2.09 -3.92
C VAL A 49 4.15 3.30 -4.38
N GLU A 50 4.52 3.86 -5.52
CA GLU A 50 3.88 5.06 -6.07
C GLU A 50 3.13 4.71 -7.36
N GLY A 51 1.96 4.09 -7.19
CA GLY A 51 1.09 3.71 -8.31
C GLY A 51 1.54 2.43 -9.00
N GLY A 52 2.06 1.46 -8.24
CA GLY A 52 2.43 0.15 -8.75
C GLY A 52 1.21 -0.68 -9.13
N LEU A 53 1.36 -1.57 -10.11
CA LEU A 53 0.30 -2.51 -10.48
C LEU A 53 0.31 -3.71 -9.54
N ALA A 54 -0.85 -4.03 -8.97
CA ALA A 54 -1.02 -5.15 -8.05
C ALA A 54 -2.37 -5.86 -8.24
N GLY A 55 -2.39 -7.14 -7.91
CA GLY A 55 -3.61 -7.87 -7.59
C GLY A 55 -3.81 -7.92 -6.08
N ILE A 56 -5.07 -7.96 -5.66
CA ILE A 56 -5.50 -8.10 -4.27
C ILE A 56 -6.01 -9.53 -4.08
N SER A 57 -5.48 -10.23 -3.09
CA SER A 57 -5.98 -11.51 -2.58
C SER A 57 -6.64 -11.31 -1.21
N GLY A 58 -7.19 -12.38 -0.63
CA GLY A 58 -7.81 -12.31 0.70
C GLY A 58 -6.85 -11.84 1.80
N ASP A 59 -5.57 -12.20 1.69
CA ASP A 59 -4.57 -12.00 2.75
C ASP A 59 -3.40 -11.10 2.33
N GLY A 60 -3.40 -10.57 1.10
CA GLY A 60 -2.27 -9.80 0.62
C GLY A 60 -2.37 -9.25 -0.79
N PHE A 61 -1.21 -8.87 -1.30
CA PHE A 61 -1.02 -8.20 -2.58
C PHE A 61 0.03 -8.93 -3.40
N LEU A 62 -0.21 -9.03 -4.69
CA LEU A 62 0.76 -9.55 -5.66
C LEU A 62 1.10 -8.45 -6.66
N PHE A 63 2.32 -7.95 -6.59
CA PHE A 63 2.81 -6.84 -7.39
C PHE A 63 3.34 -7.33 -8.74
N LYS A 64 3.12 -6.52 -9.78
CA LYS A 64 3.71 -6.76 -11.10
C LYS A 64 5.23 -6.53 -11.07
N GLU A 65 5.65 -5.56 -10.28
CA GLU A 65 7.05 -5.22 -10.04
C GLU A 65 7.60 -6.06 -8.89
N ILE A 66 8.91 -6.34 -8.95
CA ILE A 66 9.61 -7.07 -7.91
C ILE A 66 9.71 -6.17 -6.68
N ILE A 67 9.42 -6.73 -5.51
CA ILE A 67 9.54 -6.04 -4.22
C ILE A 67 11.01 -5.95 -3.83
N SER A 68 11.66 -7.10 -3.78
CA SER A 68 13.06 -7.28 -3.42
C SER A 68 13.68 -8.40 -4.26
N ASP A 69 14.93 -8.19 -4.64
CA ASP A 69 15.80 -9.15 -5.28
C ASP A 69 16.65 -9.86 -4.19
N GLU A 70 16.09 -10.82 -3.45
CA GLU A 70 16.81 -11.53 -2.37
C GLU A 70 16.50 -13.04 -2.30
N PRO A 71 17.34 -13.86 -1.62
CA PRO A 71 18.69 -14.33 -1.96
C PRO A 71 18.65 -15.51 -2.97
N PRO A 72 19.80 -16.10 -3.37
CA PRO A 72 19.86 -17.20 -4.34
C PRO A 72 19.00 -18.40 -3.91
N GLY A 73 18.04 -18.79 -4.76
CA GLY A 73 17.25 -20.03 -4.59
C GLY A 73 15.74 -19.85 -4.43
N TRP A 74 15.26 -18.64 -4.14
CA TRP A 74 13.83 -18.37 -3.92
C TRP A 74 13.15 -17.59 -5.07
N GLY A 75 13.95 -16.97 -5.93
CA GLY A 75 13.45 -16.16 -7.04
C GLY A 75 12.92 -14.79 -6.58
N PRO A 76 12.47 -13.95 -7.52
CA PRO A 76 12.08 -12.59 -7.19
C PRO A 76 10.78 -12.54 -6.38
N PHE A 77 10.82 -11.87 -5.22
CA PHE A 77 9.64 -11.70 -4.37
C PHE A 77 8.72 -10.63 -4.94
N ARG A 78 7.44 -10.98 -5.11
CA ARG A 78 6.41 -10.08 -5.65
C ARG A 78 5.18 -9.99 -4.75
N ALA A 79 5.17 -10.66 -3.61
CA ALA A 79 4.02 -10.73 -2.72
C ALA A 79 4.32 -10.02 -1.41
N ALA A 80 3.32 -9.33 -0.87
CA ALA A 80 3.34 -8.81 0.49
C ALA A 80 2.00 -9.09 1.18
N MET A 81 2.06 -9.42 2.46
CA MET A 81 0.87 -9.62 3.29
C MET A 81 0.18 -8.29 3.55
N MET A 82 -1.14 -8.32 3.59
CA MET A 82 -1.93 -7.15 3.94
C MET A 82 -1.71 -6.76 5.39
N CYS A 83 -1.58 -5.46 5.67
CA CYS A 83 -1.55 -4.93 7.03
C CYS A 83 -2.89 -5.24 7.74
N PRO A 84 -2.94 -6.09 8.79
CA PRO A 84 -4.18 -6.53 9.42
C PRO A 84 -5.10 -5.41 9.90
N VAL A 85 -4.55 -4.30 10.38
CA VAL A 85 -5.35 -3.13 10.81
C VAL A 85 -6.15 -2.49 9.68
N GLN A 86 -5.81 -2.76 8.42
CA GLN A 86 -6.52 -2.28 7.23
C GLN A 86 -7.39 -3.35 6.57
N ALA A 87 -7.40 -4.59 7.10
CA ALA A 87 -8.05 -5.72 6.44
C ALA A 87 -9.56 -5.53 6.24
N SER A 88 -10.25 -4.98 7.23
CA SER A 88 -11.69 -4.70 7.13
C SER A 88 -12.00 -3.62 6.09
N GLU A 89 -11.19 -2.56 6.04
CA GLU A 89 -11.38 -1.46 5.09
C GLU A 89 -11.07 -1.91 3.66
N ILE A 90 -9.99 -2.67 3.48
CA ILE A 90 -9.59 -3.19 2.17
C ILE A 90 -10.64 -4.17 1.65
N SER A 91 -11.09 -5.11 2.48
CA SER A 91 -12.11 -6.09 2.08
C SER A 91 -13.48 -5.47 1.81
N SER A 92 -13.83 -4.36 2.48
CA SER A 92 -15.09 -3.64 2.20
C SER A 92 -15.03 -2.80 0.93
N ASN A 93 -13.87 -2.24 0.59
CA ASN A 93 -13.73 -1.26 -0.51
C ASN A 93 -13.22 -1.87 -1.82
N TYR A 94 -12.51 -3.00 -1.75
CA TYR A 94 -11.86 -3.61 -2.91
C TYR A 94 -12.22 -5.08 -3.03
N LYS A 95 -12.53 -5.51 -4.26
CA LYS A 95 -12.83 -6.91 -4.54
C LYS A 95 -11.55 -7.68 -4.82
N PRO A 96 -11.27 -8.79 -4.12
CA PRO A 96 -10.15 -9.67 -4.46
C PRO A 96 -10.27 -10.14 -5.91
N ASN A 97 -9.18 -10.02 -6.67
CA ASN A 97 -9.09 -10.46 -8.07
C ASN A 97 -8.12 -11.65 -8.25
N LEU A 98 -7.29 -11.92 -7.25
CA LEU A 98 -6.42 -13.09 -7.21
C LEU A 98 -7.15 -14.26 -6.57
N ILE A 99 -7.88 -15.02 -7.38
CA ILE A 99 -8.53 -16.25 -6.95
C ILE A 99 -7.63 -17.41 -7.36
N TYR A 100 -7.19 -18.21 -6.39
CA TYR A 100 -6.47 -19.46 -6.65
C TYR A 100 -7.45 -20.62 -6.69
N VAL A 101 -7.41 -21.39 -7.77
CA VAL A 101 -8.11 -22.68 -7.88
C VAL A 101 -7.11 -23.76 -7.50
N ILE A 102 -7.49 -24.56 -6.50
CA ILE A 102 -6.74 -25.74 -6.08
C ILE A 102 -7.35 -26.94 -6.81
N ASP A 103 -6.56 -27.58 -7.65
CA ASP A 103 -6.91 -28.81 -8.37
C ASP A 103 -5.94 -29.91 -7.93
N GLY A 104 -6.35 -30.69 -6.94
CA GLY A 104 -5.49 -31.66 -6.25
C GLY A 104 -4.28 -30.97 -5.61
N ALA A 105 -3.07 -31.34 -6.06
CA ALA A 105 -1.81 -30.78 -5.57
C ALA A 105 -1.34 -29.52 -6.32
N LYS A 106 -2.12 -29.02 -7.30
CA LYS A 106 -1.74 -27.86 -8.12
C LYS A 106 -2.61 -26.66 -7.76
N SER A 107 -1.97 -25.53 -7.46
CA SER A 107 -2.63 -24.23 -7.38
C SER A 107 -2.42 -23.47 -8.69
N ARG A 108 -3.50 -22.97 -9.30
CA ARG A 108 -3.45 -22.06 -10.44
C ARG A 108 -4.30 -20.84 -10.20
N LEU A 109 -3.96 -19.71 -10.82
CA LEU A 109 -4.87 -18.56 -10.86
C LEU A 109 -6.11 -18.94 -11.65
N ALA A 110 -7.29 -18.60 -11.13
CA ALA A 110 -8.58 -18.80 -11.78
C ALA A 110 -8.65 -18.01 -13.08
N ASP A 111 -8.15 -16.77 -13.05
CA ASP A 111 -8.02 -15.85 -14.18
C ASP A 111 -6.66 -15.15 -14.08
N SER A 112 -5.75 -15.47 -15.01
CA SER A 112 -4.45 -14.80 -15.12
C SER A 112 -4.49 -13.52 -15.96
N THR A 113 -5.56 -13.30 -16.73
CA THR A 113 -5.67 -12.13 -17.62
C THR A 113 -5.93 -10.83 -16.87
N ASN A 114 -6.58 -10.92 -15.70
CA ASN A 114 -6.85 -9.80 -14.80
C ASN A 114 -6.07 -9.88 -13.48
N MET A 115 -4.84 -10.40 -13.51
CA MET A 115 -4.03 -10.59 -12.30
C MET A 115 -3.68 -9.26 -11.59
N TYR A 116 -3.50 -8.16 -12.34
CA TYR A 116 -3.09 -6.85 -11.80
C TYR A 116 -4.15 -5.76 -12.03
N SER A 117 -5.36 -5.98 -11.51
CA SER A 117 -6.52 -5.08 -11.73
C SER A 117 -6.47 -3.77 -10.93
N TYR A 118 -5.48 -3.58 -10.05
CA TYR A 118 -5.37 -2.40 -9.22
C TYR A 118 -4.04 -1.68 -9.43
N ARG A 119 -4.11 -0.35 -9.36
CA ARG A 119 -2.98 0.54 -9.15
C ARG A 119 -2.98 0.91 -7.67
N VAL A 120 -1.89 0.66 -6.96
CA VAL A 120 -1.80 0.83 -5.50
C VAL A 120 -0.71 1.82 -5.12
N TRP A 121 -0.94 2.52 -4.00
CA TRP A 121 0.05 3.35 -3.35
C TRP A 121 0.13 2.97 -1.88
N GLY A 122 1.33 2.99 -1.32
CA GLY A 122 1.54 2.53 0.04
C GLY A 122 3.01 2.31 0.38
N THR A 123 3.24 1.69 1.53
CA THR A 123 4.59 1.35 2.00
C THR A 123 4.73 -0.14 2.17
N ILE A 124 5.84 -0.69 1.67
CA ILE A 124 6.26 -2.06 1.94
C ILE A 124 7.26 -2.03 3.10
N TYR A 125 6.99 -2.88 4.08
CA TYR A 125 7.90 -3.18 5.18
C TYR A 125 8.30 -4.65 5.13
N GLU A 126 9.52 -4.96 5.53
CA GLU A 126 9.96 -6.31 5.81
C GLU A 126 9.74 -6.59 7.30
N MET A 127 9.21 -7.75 7.62
CA MET A 127 9.20 -8.26 8.99
C MET A 127 10.58 -8.85 9.27
N VAL A 128 11.26 -8.33 10.28
CA VAL A 128 12.58 -8.84 10.67
C VAL A 128 12.47 -9.73 11.90
N ASN A 129 13.47 -10.58 12.12
CA ASN A 129 13.53 -11.55 13.23
C ASN A 129 12.39 -12.59 13.23
N VAL A 130 11.79 -12.87 12.08
CA VAL A 130 10.68 -13.83 11.89
C VAL A 130 11.11 -15.15 11.25
N ASP A 131 12.41 -15.48 11.29
CA ASP A 131 13.00 -16.65 10.63
C ASP A 131 12.36 -18.00 11.05
N LYS A 132 11.67 -18.01 12.20
CA LYS A 132 10.92 -19.18 12.68
C LYS A 132 9.57 -19.38 11.98
N LEU A 133 9.04 -18.35 11.31
CA LEU A 133 7.72 -18.35 10.66
C LEU A 133 7.81 -18.69 9.17
N ALA A 134 8.89 -18.27 8.50
CA ALA A 134 9.15 -18.66 7.12
C ALA A 134 10.66 -18.72 6.83
N PRO A 135 11.09 -19.61 5.93
CA PRO A 135 12.49 -19.72 5.51
C PRO A 135 12.99 -18.57 4.59
N GLY A 136 12.29 -17.44 4.53
CA GLY A 136 12.62 -16.30 3.68
C GLY A 136 11.96 -15.01 4.16
N PRO A 137 12.32 -13.86 3.56
CA PRO A 137 11.84 -12.56 3.99
C PRO A 137 10.31 -12.48 3.84
N ILE A 138 9.66 -11.94 4.87
CA ILE A 138 8.22 -11.76 4.88
C ILE A 138 7.92 -10.27 4.75
N TYR A 139 7.25 -9.88 3.67
CA TYR A 139 6.87 -8.50 3.44
C TYR A 139 5.44 -8.24 3.89
N THR A 140 5.17 -7.07 4.46
CA THR A 140 3.83 -6.52 4.64
C THR A 140 3.66 -5.24 3.84
N PHE A 141 2.45 -5.00 3.35
CA PHE A 141 2.09 -3.79 2.64
C PHE A 141 0.99 -3.04 3.38
N ARG A 142 1.30 -1.79 3.73
CA ARG A 142 0.33 -0.82 4.21
C ARG A 142 -0.18 -0.04 3.01
N LEU A 143 -1.47 -0.16 2.73
CA LEU A 143 -2.13 0.48 1.60
C LEU A 143 -2.58 1.90 1.97
N ASP A 144 -2.18 2.90 1.20
CA ASP A 144 -2.70 4.27 1.37
C ASP A 144 -3.94 4.49 0.50
N ARG A 145 -3.89 4.02 -0.75
CA ARG A 145 -5.01 4.07 -1.69
C ARG A 145 -4.85 3.01 -2.77
N ALA A 146 -5.97 2.54 -3.31
CA ALA A 146 -5.99 1.74 -4.53
C ALA A 146 -7.00 2.31 -5.54
N GLN A 147 -6.69 2.13 -6.81
CA GLN A 147 -7.54 2.51 -7.94
C GLN A 147 -7.67 1.32 -8.88
N LYS A 148 -8.89 0.95 -9.24
CA LYS A 148 -9.11 -0.08 -10.26
C LYS A 148 -8.67 0.46 -11.62
N VAL A 149 -7.87 -0.31 -12.36
CA VAL A 149 -7.32 0.10 -13.66
C VAL A 149 -8.13 -0.40 -14.85
N ASN A 150 -9.05 -1.35 -14.65
CA ASN A 150 -10.06 -1.86 -15.59
C ASN A 150 -11.24 -2.46 -14.83
#